data_AF-A0A1F6BEB7-F1
#
_entry.id   AF-A0A1F6BEB7-F1
#
_cell.length_a   1.000
_cell.length_b   1.000
_cell.length_c   1.000
_cell.angle_alpha   90.00
_cell.angle_beta   90.00
_cell.angle_gamma   90.00
#
_symmetry.space_group_name_H-M   'P 1'
#
loop_
_entity.id
_entity.type
_entity.pdbx_description
1 polymer ?
#
loop_
_entity_poly.entity_id
_entity_poly.type
_entity_poly.pdbx_seq_one_letter_code
_entity_poly.pdbx_strand_id
1 'polypeptide(L)' 'MQKYYGKHVDFNGLTHLLLGIGVGMLLTYPVAGAHPVRMGLAFIIAGLCGHAWAGTHKP' A
#
# COMPACT_ATOMS: atom_id res chain seq x y z
N MET A 1 6.97 7.20 -12.36
CA MET A 1 5.97 7.23 -11.27
C MET A 1 5.03 8.43 -11.37
N GLN A 2 5.46 9.68 -11.19
CA GLN A 2 4.53 10.85 -11.24
C GLN A 2 3.68 10.91 -12.52
N LYS A 3 4.27 10.69 -13.71
CA LYS A 3 3.54 10.70 -14.98
C LYS A 3 2.55 9.52 -15.12
N TYR A 4 2.80 8.38 -14.46
CA TYR A 4 1.88 7.22 -14.45
C TYR A 4 0.73 7.48 -13.48
N TYR A 5 1.03 7.93 -12.26
CA TYR A 5 0.03 8.26 -11.25
C TYR A 5 -0.85 9.47 -11.62
N GLY A 6 -0.32 10.43 -12.40
CA GLY A 6 -1.13 11.52 -12.95
C GLY A 6 -2.12 11.06 -14.03
N LYS A 7 -1.85 9.95 -14.73
CA LYS A 7 -2.76 9.34 -15.71
C LYS A 7 -3.70 8.31 -15.07
N HIS A 8 -3.26 7.64 -14.01
CA HIS A 8 -4.00 6.62 -13.29
C HIS A 8 -4.20 7.05 -11.83
N VAL A 9 -5.03 8.07 -11.63
CA VAL A 9 -5.27 8.69 -10.32
C VAL A 9 -5.92 7.70 -9.35
N ASP A 10 -6.89 6.89 -9.83
CA ASP A 10 -7.53 5.85 -9.01
C ASP A 10 -6.53 4.79 -8.57
N PHE A 11 -5.60 4.40 -9.46
CA PHE A 11 -4.54 3.48 -9.12
C PHE A 11 -3.61 4.08 -8.06
N ASN A 12 -3.23 5.36 -8.20
CA ASN A 12 -2.44 6.05 -7.18
C ASN A 12 -3.13 6.04 -5.81
N GLY A 13 -4.42 6.33 -5.77
CA GLY A 13 -5.24 6.31 -4.57
C GLY A 13 -5.29 4.92 -3.94
N LEU A 14 -5.54 3.88 -4.76
CA LEU A 14 -5.60 2.49 -4.31
C LEU A 14 -4.26 2.03 -3.72
N THR A 15 -3.14 2.32 -4.38
CA THR A 15 -1.81 1.92 -3.90
C THR A 15 -1.50 2.53 -2.53
N HIS A 16 -1.80 3.82 -2.34
CA HIS A 16 -1.62 4.50 -1.06
C HIS A 16 -2.60 4.04 0.00
N LEU A 17 -3.84 3.72 -0.37
CA LEU A 17 -4.84 3.18 0.54
C LEU A 17 -4.39 1.82 1.09
N LEU A 18 -3.92 0.90 0.23
CA LEU A 18 -3.41 -0.40 0.66
C LEU A 18 -2.20 -0.25 1.60
N LEU A 19 -1.27 0.64 1.27
CA LEU A 19 -0.12 0.95 2.11
C LEU A 19 -0.56 1.54 3.47
N GLY A 20 -1.50 2.47 3.46
CA GLY A 20 -2.05 3.11 4.66
C GLY A 20 -2.78 2.12 5.57
N ILE A 21 -3.58 1.20 5.02
CA ILE A 21 -4.22 0.12 5.77
C ILE A 21 -3.18 -0.79 6.40
N GLY A 22 -2.16 -1.20 5.64
CA GLY A 22 -1.09 -2.06 6.13
C GLY A 22 -0.30 -1.43 7.29
N VAL A 23 0.09 -0.16 7.13
CA VAL A 23 0.76 0.61 8.19
C VAL A 23 -0.16 0.78 9.39
N GLY A 24 -1.43 1.13 9.18
CA GLY A 24 -2.43 1.28 10.24
C GLY A 24 -2.59 0.00 11.06
N MET A 25 -2.73 -1.15 10.41
CA MET A 25 -2.78 -2.46 11.06
C MET A 25 -1.52 -2.73 11.88
N LEU A 26 -0.33 -2.42 11.34
CA LEU A 26 0.92 -2.61 12.06
C LEU A 26 1.04 -1.71 13.30
N LEU A 27 0.60 -0.46 13.20
CA LEU A 27 0.61 0.52 14.29
C LEU A 27 -0.41 0.23 15.40
N THR A 28 -1.45 -0.56 15.14
CA THR A 28 -2.43 -0.94 16.18
C THR A 28 -1.88 -1.88 17.27
N TYR A 29 -0.60 -2.27 17.26
CA TYR A 29 0.04 -2.90 18.42
C TYR A 29 0.43 -1.80 19.44
N PRO A 30 -0.05 -1.82 20.71
CA PRO A 30 -0.54 -2.96 21.50
C PRO A 30 -2.04 -2.93 21.82
N VAL A 31 -2.84 -2.14 21.08
CA VAL A 31 -4.27 -1.91 21.36
C VAL A 31 -5.12 -3.17 21.20
N ALA A 32 -4.72 -4.08 20.30
CA ALA A 32 -5.35 -5.39 20.12
C ALA A 32 -4.31 -6.51 20.33
N GLY A 33 -4.51 -7.34 21.36
CA GLY A 33 -3.58 -8.42 21.74
C GLY A 33 -3.39 -9.50 20.66
N ALA A 34 -4.37 -9.69 19.77
CA ALA A 34 -4.23 -10.48 18.56
C ALA A 34 -3.87 -9.54 17.38
N HIS A 35 -2.58 -9.30 17.19
CA HIS A 35 -2.12 -8.38 16.15
C HIS A 35 -2.13 -9.06 14.77
N PRO A 36 -2.85 -8.52 13.77
CA PRO A 36 -2.95 -9.13 12.45
C PRO A 36 -1.70 -8.81 11.59
N VAL A 37 -0.50 -9.07 12.12
CA VAL A 37 0.81 -8.81 11.47
C VAL A 37 0.82 -9.31 10.03
N ARG A 38 0.30 -10.53 9.82
CA ARG A 38 0.24 -11.16 8.49
C ARG A 38 -0.58 -10.35 7.50
N MET A 39 -1.70 -9.77 7.93
CA MET A 39 -2.53 -8.93 7.06
C MET A 39 -1.88 -7.56 6.84
N GLY A 40 -1.35 -6.94 7.90
CA GLY A 40 -0.62 -5.68 7.78
C GLY A 40 0.54 -5.77 6.78
N LEU A 41 1.35 -6.83 6.88
CA LEU A 41 2.42 -7.12 5.93
C LEU A 41 1.90 -7.40 4.52
N ALA A 42 0.81 -8.15 4.37
CA ALA A 42 0.23 -8.41 3.05
C ALA A 42 -0.22 -7.12 2.36
N PHE A 43 -0.86 -6.20 3.09
CA PHE A 43 -1.28 -4.90 2.58
C PHE A 43 -0.09 -3.99 2.22
N ILE A 44 0.97 -3.98 3.03
CA ILE A 44 2.21 -3.27 2.69
C ILE A 44 2.84 -3.83 1.43
N ILE A 45 3.00 -5.15 1.32
CA ILE A 45 3.58 -5.79 0.13
C ILE A 45 2.72 -5.45 -1.11
N ALA A 46 1.40 -5.52 -1.02
CA ALA A 46 0.50 -5.16 -2.11
C ALA A 46 0.67 -3.69 -2.55
N GLY A 47 0.76 -2.75 -1.61
CA GLY A 47 1.04 -1.35 -1.91
C GLY A 47 2.41 -1.15 -2.56
N LEU A 48 3.46 -1.80 -2.04
CA LEU A 48 4.80 -1.75 -2.62
C LEU A 48 4.85 -2.34 -4.04
N CYS A 49 4.12 -3.42 -4.30
CA CYS A 49 3.95 -3.98 -5.65
C CYS A 49 3.30 -2.97 -6.59
N GLY A 50 2.29 -2.21 -6.15
CA GLY A 50 1.70 -1.14 -6.96
C GLY A 50 2.70 -0.03 -7.29
N HIS A 51 3.58 0.35 -6.34
CA HIS A 51 4.67 1.29 -6.60
C HIS A 51 5.71 0.74 -7.59
N ALA A 52 6.09 -0.53 -7.45
CA ALA A 52 7.01 -1.19 -8.37
C ALA A 52 6.41 -1.28 -9.79
N TRP A 53 5.11 -1.58 -9.90
CA TRP A 53 4.37 -1.60 -11.15
C TRP A 53 4.35 -0.23 -11.83
N ALA A 54 4.00 0.83 -11.10
CA ALA A 54 4.04 2.21 -11.61
C ALA A 54 5.46 2.72 -11.92
N GLY A 55 6.48 2.12 -11.32
CA GLY A 55 7.89 2.38 -11.59
C GLY A 55 8.38 1.76 -12.89
N THR A 56 7.92 0.55 -13.18
CA THR A 56 8.25 -0.21 -14.41
C THR A 56 7.45 0.25 -15.62
N HIS A 57 6.18 0.62 -15.42
CA HIS A 57 5.32 1.14 -16.48
C HIS A 57 5.49 2.66 -16.62
N LYS A 58 6.70 3.07 -17.05
CA LYS A 58 6.94 4.47 -17.45
C LYS A 58 6.12 4.76 -18.72
N PRO A 59 5.34 5.86 -18.74
CA PRO A 59 4.50 6.23 -19.86
C PRO A 59 5.25 6.94 -21.00
#